data_AF-A0A484X8G2-F1
#
_entry.id   AF-A0A484X8G2-F1
#
_cell.length_a   1.000
_cell.length_b   1.000
_cell.length_c   1.000
_cell.angle_alpha   90.00
_cell.angle_beta   90.00
_cell.angle_gamma   90.00
#
_symmetry.space_group_name_H-M   'P 1'
#
loop_
_entity.id
_entity.type
_entity.pdbx_description
1 polymer ?
#
loop_
_entity_poly.entity_id
_entity_poly.type
_entity_poly.pdbx_seq_one_letter_code
_entity_poly.pdbx_strand_id
1 'polypeptide(L)'
;MVTRCWVNIQDASRLMRYPAGNITGWRLWLDAPLKVDTLSQQTLPEGTKWQDWRDRKGELFQAVRMEKNMMGLLLSLIVAVAAFNIITSLGLMVMEKQGEVAILQTQGLTPRQIMAVFMVQGASAGIIGALLGAVLGALLASQLNNLMPILGALLDGAALPVAIEPLQVVGIALAAMAIALLSTLYPSWRAAATQPAEALRYE
;
A
#
# COMPACT_ATOMS: atom_id res chain seq x y z
N MET A 1 -33.93 -1.42 -13.36
CA MET A 1 -34.52 -1.63 -12.01
C MET A 1 -35.21 -2.98 -11.98
N VAL A 2 -34.73 -3.93 -11.17
CA VAL A 2 -35.43 -5.20 -10.95
C VAL A 2 -36.05 -5.12 -9.56
N THR A 3 -37.36 -4.89 -9.51
CA THR A 3 -38.12 -4.82 -8.25
C THR A 3 -38.21 -6.23 -7.67
N ARG A 4 -37.66 -6.45 -6.47
CA ARG A 4 -37.74 -7.73 -5.76
C ARG A 4 -38.89 -7.66 -4.75
N CYS A 5 -39.79 -8.63 -4.78
CA CYS A 5 -40.87 -8.82 -3.81
C CYS A 5 -40.64 -10.14 -3.07
N TRP A 6 -40.89 -10.16 -1.75
CA TRP A 6 -40.73 -11.34 -0.91
C TRP A 6 -42.11 -11.92 -0.61
N VAL A 7 -42.31 -13.21 -0.88
CA VAL A 7 -43.58 -13.92 -0.70
C VAL A 7 -43.31 -15.27 -0.05
N ASN A 8 -44.28 -15.80 0.69
CA ASN A 8 -44.17 -17.15 1.25
C ASN A 8 -43.99 -18.19 0.12
N ILE A 9 -43.13 -19.18 0.34
CA ILE A 9 -42.77 -20.18 -0.66
C ILE A 9 -43.98 -21.02 -1.13
N GLN A 10 -44.95 -21.25 -0.25
CA GLN A 10 -46.17 -21.99 -0.60
C GLN A 10 -47.04 -21.18 -1.57
N ASP A 11 -47.21 -19.89 -1.32
CA ASP A 11 -47.97 -19.00 -2.20
C ASP A 11 -47.26 -18.78 -3.54
N ALA A 12 -45.92 -18.67 -3.53
CA ALA A 12 -45.12 -18.58 -4.74
C ALA A 12 -45.24 -19.85 -5.61
N SER A 13 -45.26 -21.04 -4.99
CA SER A 13 -45.42 -22.31 -5.72
C SER A 13 -46.79 -22.42 -6.40
N ARG A 14 -47.86 -21.97 -5.73
CA ARG A 14 -49.22 -21.90 -6.29
C ARG A 14 -49.32 -20.94 -7.47
N LEU A 15 -48.75 -19.73 -7.32
CA LEU A 15 -48.75 -18.71 -8.37
C LEU A 15 -47.96 -19.16 -9.62
N MET A 16 -46.81 -19.80 -9.41
CA MET A 16 -45.92 -20.27 -10.48
C MET A 16 -46.30 -21.65 -11.04
N ARG A 17 -47.41 -22.24 -10.57
CA ARG A 17 -47.90 -23.58 -10.98
C ARG A 17 -46.87 -24.69 -10.79
N TYR A 18 -46.08 -24.62 -9.73
CA TYR A 18 -45.16 -25.70 -9.37
C TYR A 18 -45.81 -26.72 -8.42
N PRO A 19 -45.38 -27.99 -8.46
CA PRO A 19 -45.79 -28.97 -7.46
C PRO A 19 -45.43 -28.47 -6.05
N ALA A 20 -46.29 -28.75 -5.07
CA ALA A 20 -46.02 -28.40 -3.67
C ALA A 20 -44.69 -29.03 -3.24
N GLY A 21 -43.76 -28.20 -2.75
CA GLY A 21 -42.41 -28.64 -2.35
C GLY A 21 -41.32 -28.52 -3.43
N ASN A 22 -41.62 -28.02 -4.63
CA ASN A 22 -40.59 -27.78 -5.64
C ASN A 22 -39.72 -26.55 -5.30
N ILE A 23 -38.45 -26.78 -4.98
CA ILE A 23 -37.47 -25.76 -4.63
C ILE A 23 -36.57 -25.53 -5.85
N THR A 24 -36.66 -24.33 -6.45
CA THR A 24 -35.87 -23.97 -7.65
C THR A 24 -34.38 -23.73 -7.36
N GLY A 25 -34.01 -23.52 -6.09
CA GLY A 25 -32.62 -23.42 -5.69
C GLY A 25 -32.44 -23.03 -4.23
N TRP A 26 -31.25 -23.30 -3.71
CA TRP A 26 -30.83 -22.91 -2.37
C TRP A 26 -29.90 -21.71 -2.47
N ARG A 27 -30.13 -20.68 -1.65
CA ARG A 27 -29.21 -19.54 -1.51
C ARG A 27 -28.52 -19.64 -0.17
N LEU A 28 -27.23 -19.92 -0.20
CA LEU A 28 -26.37 -19.90 0.98
C LEU A 28 -25.79 -18.50 1.14
N TRP A 29 -25.85 -17.99 2.36
CA TRP A 29 -25.14 -16.77 2.75
C TRP A 29 -23.87 -17.20 3.49
N LEU A 30 -22.74 -16.64 3.09
CA LEU A 30 -21.44 -16.91 3.71
C LEU A 30 -21.00 -15.65 4.44
N ASP A 31 -20.61 -15.78 5.71
CA ASP A 31 -20.03 -14.69 6.47
C ASP A 31 -18.70 -14.20 5.87
N ALA A 32 -17.97 -15.10 5.20
CA ALA A 32 -16.74 -14.80 4.46
C ALA A 32 -16.95 -15.05 2.95
N PRO A 33 -17.35 -14.04 2.16
CA PRO A 33 -17.73 -14.21 0.75
C PRO A 33 -16.58 -14.65 -0.16
N LEU A 34 -15.33 -14.52 0.28
CA LEU A 34 -14.13 -14.95 -0.47
C LEU A 34 -13.78 -16.43 -0.27
N LYS A 35 -14.40 -17.14 0.68
CA LYS A 35 -14.14 -18.58 0.92
C LYS A 35 -14.89 -19.52 -0.02
N VAL A 36 -15.67 -18.97 -0.96
CA VAL A 36 -16.50 -19.74 -1.91
C VAL A 36 -15.66 -20.71 -2.74
N ASP A 37 -14.38 -20.41 -3.01
CA ASP A 37 -13.45 -21.28 -3.75
C ASP A 37 -13.34 -22.70 -3.21
N THR A 38 -13.41 -22.85 -1.89
CA THR A 38 -13.30 -24.16 -1.23
C THR A 38 -14.61 -24.94 -1.25
N LEU A 39 -15.75 -24.23 -1.32
CA LEU A 39 -17.09 -24.83 -1.30
C LEU A 39 -17.56 -25.22 -2.70
N SER A 40 -17.21 -24.44 -3.72
CA SER A 40 -17.55 -24.71 -5.12
C SER A 40 -16.85 -25.95 -5.69
N GLN A 41 -15.82 -26.47 -5.00
CA GLN A 41 -15.10 -27.69 -5.37
C GLN A 41 -15.78 -28.98 -4.85
N GLN A 42 -16.78 -28.87 -3.96
CA GLN A 42 -17.49 -30.04 -3.45
C GLN A 42 -18.45 -30.60 -4.50
N THR A 43 -18.49 -31.92 -4.61
CA THR A 43 -19.33 -32.65 -5.55
C THR A 43 -20.80 -32.47 -5.15
N LEU A 44 -21.58 -31.89 -6.06
CA LEU A 44 -23.00 -31.65 -5.88
C LEU A 44 -23.83 -32.86 -6.38
N PRO A 45 -25.05 -33.06 -5.85
CA PRO A 45 -26.00 -34.04 -6.39
C PRO A 45 -26.28 -33.82 -7.87
N GLU A 46 -26.51 -34.91 -8.62
CA GLU A 46 -26.80 -34.85 -10.06
C GLU A 46 -27.96 -33.89 -10.37
N GLY A 47 -27.75 -32.98 -11.33
CA GLY A 47 -28.71 -31.96 -11.74
C GLY A 47 -28.59 -30.60 -11.03
N THR A 48 -27.71 -30.46 -10.04
CA THR A 48 -27.43 -29.16 -9.40
C THR A 48 -26.11 -28.56 -9.87
N LYS A 49 -26.08 -27.24 -10.07
CA LYS A 49 -24.89 -26.48 -10.47
C LYS A 49 -24.63 -25.37 -9.46
N TRP A 50 -23.37 -25.20 -9.06
CA TRP A 50 -22.95 -24.01 -8.34
C TRP A 50 -23.16 -22.78 -9.25
N GLN A 51 -23.84 -21.76 -8.74
CA GLN A 51 -23.84 -20.42 -9.33
C GLN A 51 -23.21 -19.47 -8.32
N ASP A 52 -21.98 -19.07 -8.60
CA ASP A 52 -21.26 -18.13 -7.76
C ASP A 52 -21.70 -16.69 -8.09
N TRP A 53 -21.72 -15.82 -7.08
CA TRP A 53 -21.86 -14.40 -7.29
C TRP A 53 -20.67 -13.83 -8.08
N ARG A 54 -19.50 -14.47 -8.00
CA ARG A 54 -18.29 -14.13 -8.77
C ARG A 54 -18.46 -14.33 -10.27
N ASP A 55 -19.25 -15.30 -10.73
CA ASP A 55 -19.49 -15.44 -12.18
C ASP A 55 -20.26 -14.24 -12.75
N ARG A 56 -21.09 -13.58 -11.92
CA ARG A 56 -21.85 -12.38 -12.31
C ARG A 56 -21.14 -11.06 -12.01
N LYS A 57 -20.11 -11.08 -11.17
CA LYS A 57 -19.41 -9.88 -10.66
C LYS A 57 -17.88 -9.97 -10.78
N GLY A 58 -17.36 -10.97 -11.48
CA GLY A 58 -15.94 -11.27 -11.58
C GLY A 58 -15.16 -10.13 -12.21
N GLU A 59 -15.73 -9.48 -13.24
CA GLU A 59 -15.17 -8.27 -13.85
C GLU A 59 -14.99 -7.13 -12.85
N LEU A 60 -15.93 -6.93 -11.93
CA LEU A 60 -15.82 -5.90 -10.89
C LEU A 60 -14.68 -6.23 -9.91
N PHE A 61 -14.53 -7.49 -9.50
CA PHE A 61 -13.45 -7.89 -8.59
C PHE A 61 -12.08 -7.84 -9.27
N GLN A 62 -12.00 -8.21 -10.54
CA GLN A 62 -10.79 -8.05 -11.35
C GLN A 62 -10.44 -6.56 -11.51
N ALA A 63 -11.42 -5.71 -11.80
CA ALA A 63 -11.22 -4.27 -11.91
C ALA A 63 -10.71 -3.66 -10.58
N VAL A 64 -11.33 -3.98 -9.45
CA VAL A 64 -10.89 -3.52 -8.12
C VAL A 64 -9.49 -4.02 -7.78
N ARG A 65 -9.16 -5.28 -8.14
CA ARG A 65 -7.81 -5.80 -7.90
C ARG A 65 -6.76 -5.14 -8.80
N MET A 66 -7.10 -4.90 -10.07
CA MET A 66 -6.23 -4.18 -11.01
C MET A 66 -5.99 -2.75 -10.55
N GLU A 67 -7.03 -2.06 -10.06
CA GLU A 67 -6.93 -0.73 -9.46
C GLU A 67 -5.98 -0.71 -8.25
N LYS A 68 -6.16 -1.65 -7.31
CA LYS A 68 -5.27 -1.78 -6.14
C LYS A 68 -3.82 -2.04 -6.53
N ASN A 69 -3.58 -2.91 -7.51
CA ASN A 69 -2.23 -3.16 -8.03
C ASN A 69 -1.62 -1.91 -8.67
N MET A 70 -2.41 -1.14 -9.43
CA MET A 70 -1.97 0.12 -10.03
C MET A 70 -1.60 1.15 -8.96
N MET A 71 -2.41 1.30 -7.91
CA MET A 71 -2.09 2.16 -6.77
C MET A 71 -0.79 1.73 -6.08
N GLY A 72 -0.59 0.42 -5.87
CA GLY A 72 0.66 -0.12 -5.31
C GLY A 72 1.88 0.19 -6.19
N LEU A 73 1.74 0.09 -7.51
CA LEU A 73 2.79 0.43 -8.46
C LEU A 73 3.13 1.93 -8.40
N LEU A 74 2.13 2.81 -8.42
CA LEU A 74 2.34 4.26 -8.28
C LEU A 74 3.04 4.61 -6.96
N LEU A 75 2.60 4.02 -5.85
CA LEU A 75 3.23 4.24 -4.55
C LEU A 75 4.69 3.77 -4.55
N SER A 76 4.99 2.62 -5.16
CA SER A 76 6.36 2.13 -5.27
C SER A 76 7.27 3.08 -6.08
N LEU A 77 6.75 3.70 -7.15
CA LEU A 77 7.47 4.69 -7.94
C LEU A 77 7.78 5.95 -7.13
N ILE A 78 6.80 6.46 -6.37
CA ILE A 78 7.01 7.63 -5.50
C ILE A 78 8.10 7.33 -4.47
N VAL A 79 8.07 6.16 -3.85
CA VAL A 79 9.09 5.73 -2.89
C VAL A 79 10.45 5.58 -3.57
N ALA A 80 10.52 5.06 -4.80
CA ALA A 80 11.76 4.95 -5.56
C ALA A 80 12.36 6.33 -5.90
N VAL A 81 11.53 7.30 -6.29
CA VAL A 81 11.97 8.69 -6.55
C VAL A 81 12.49 9.33 -5.26
N ALA A 82 11.80 9.14 -4.14
CA ALA A 82 12.23 9.63 -2.83
C ALA A 82 13.58 9.01 -2.40
N ALA A 83 13.72 7.70 -2.59
CA ALA A 83 14.96 6.97 -2.33
C ALA A 83 16.14 7.50 -3.16
N PHE A 84 15.92 7.74 -4.45
CA PHE A 84 16.93 8.34 -5.32
C PHE A 84 17.33 9.75 -4.86
N ASN A 85 16.35 10.55 -4.41
CA ASN A 85 16.61 11.88 -3.87
C ASN A 85 17.45 11.84 -2.59
N ILE A 86 17.21 10.87 -1.70
CA ILE A 86 18.04 10.64 -0.51
C ILE A 86 19.48 10.30 -0.92
N ILE A 87 19.66 9.42 -1.91
CA ILE A 87 20.99 9.03 -2.41
C ILE A 87 21.75 10.24 -2.94
N THR A 88 21.12 11.06 -3.79
CA THR A 88 21.78 12.22 -4.40
C THR A 88 22.08 13.29 -3.36
N SER A 89 21.15 13.56 -2.43
CA SER A 89 21.32 14.55 -1.37
C SER A 89 22.44 14.16 -0.39
N LEU A 90 22.46 12.93 0.12
CA LEU A 90 23.55 12.44 0.98
C LEU A 90 24.87 12.39 0.24
N GLY A 91 24.86 11.94 -1.02
CA GLY A 91 26.07 11.89 -1.86
C GLY A 91 26.69 13.28 -2.03
N LEU A 92 25.89 14.29 -2.35
CA LEU A 92 26.35 15.67 -2.46
C LEU A 92 26.86 16.21 -1.12
N MET A 93 26.14 15.97 -0.03
CA MET A 93 26.55 16.40 1.31
C MET A 93 27.90 15.80 1.72
N VAL A 94 28.12 14.51 1.41
CA VAL A 94 29.41 13.85 1.65
C VAL A 94 30.53 14.54 0.87
N MET A 95 30.28 14.88 -0.39
CA MET A 95 31.25 15.58 -1.24
C MET A 95 31.58 16.98 -0.69
N GLU A 96 30.58 17.74 -0.25
CA GLU A 96 30.76 19.07 0.35
C GLU A 96 31.52 19.02 1.69
N LYS A 97 31.36 17.93 2.45
CA LYS A 97 31.92 17.74 3.79
C LYS A 97 33.20 16.90 3.81
N GLN A 98 33.84 16.63 2.66
CA GLN A 98 35.04 15.78 2.59
C GLN A 98 36.20 16.29 3.46
N GLY A 99 36.41 17.61 3.53
CA GLY A 99 37.46 18.20 4.37
C GLY A 99 37.25 17.92 5.87
N GLU A 100 36.01 18.08 6.36
CA GLU A 100 35.65 17.75 7.74
C GLU A 100 35.82 16.25 8.03
N VAL A 101 35.44 15.38 7.08
CA VAL A 101 35.64 13.93 7.19
C VAL A 101 37.14 13.58 7.26
N ALA A 102 37.99 14.23 6.47
CA ALA A 102 39.43 14.01 6.50
C ALA A 102 40.05 14.43 7.85
N ILE A 103 39.62 15.57 8.42
CA ILE A 103 40.04 16.00 9.77
C ILE A 103 39.61 14.98 10.83
N LEU A 104 38.40 14.45 10.74
CA LEU A 104 37.92 13.41 11.65
C LEU A 104 38.74 12.11 11.54
N GLN A 105 39.14 11.73 10.32
CA GLN A 105 40.04 10.57 10.12
C GLN A 105 41.42 10.80 10.73
N THR A 106 41.99 12.01 10.64
CA THR A 106 43.29 12.31 11.27
C THR A 106 43.22 12.34 12.79
N GLN A 107 42.06 12.62 13.37
CA GLN A 107 41.79 12.48 14.80
C GLN A 107 41.58 11.01 15.26
N GLY A 108 41.63 10.05 14.33
CA GLY A 108 41.57 8.61 14.65
C GLY A 108 40.21 7.96 14.41
N LEU A 109 39.24 8.64 13.78
CA LEU A 109 37.99 7.98 13.38
C LEU A 109 38.23 6.98 12.25
N THR A 110 37.69 5.79 12.43
CA THR A 110 37.72 4.75 11.40
C THR A 110 36.68 5.00 10.31
N PRO A 111 36.93 4.55 9.06
CA PRO A 111 35.94 4.62 7.97
C PRO A 111 34.57 4.04 8.34
N ARG A 112 34.53 3.02 9.20
CA ARG A 112 33.28 2.40 9.68
C ARG A 112 32.48 3.34 10.58
N GLN A 113 33.13 4.14 11.42
CA GLN A 113 32.45 5.11 12.26
C GLN A 113 31.88 6.26 11.42
N ILE A 114 32.59 6.69 10.39
CA ILE A 114 32.11 7.70 9.43
C ILE A 114 30.88 7.17 8.68
N MET A 115 30.95 5.93 8.19
CA MET A 115 29.81 5.25 7.56
C MET A 115 28.59 5.19 8.51
N ALA A 116 28.81 4.92 9.80
CA ALA A 116 27.74 4.88 10.79
C ALA A 116 27.07 6.24 11.00
N VAL A 117 27.83 7.34 11.01
CA VAL A 117 27.27 8.70 11.12
C VAL A 117 26.34 9.00 9.95
N PHE A 118 26.79 8.75 8.72
CA PHE A 118 25.95 8.98 7.52
C PHE A 118 24.74 8.05 7.45
N MET A 119 24.89 6.79 7.88
CA MET A 119 23.76 5.87 8.00
C MET A 119 22.72 6.36 9.00
N VAL A 120 23.13 6.82 10.19
CA VAL A 120 22.21 7.34 11.21
C VAL A 120 21.51 8.60 10.71
N GLN A 121 22.22 9.48 10.01
CA GLN A 121 21.65 10.68 9.42
C GLN A 121 20.57 10.34 8.37
N GLY A 122 20.89 9.43 7.44
CA GLY A 122 19.95 8.96 6.43
C GLY A 122 18.75 8.19 7.02
N ALA A 123 19.01 7.35 8.03
CA ALA A 123 17.97 6.64 8.77
C ALA A 123 17.02 7.62 9.48
N SER A 124 17.57 8.65 10.12
CA SER A 124 16.79 9.67 10.83
C SER A 124 15.89 10.44 9.85
N ALA A 125 16.43 10.84 8.69
CA ALA A 125 15.64 11.48 7.64
C ALA A 125 14.50 10.57 7.14
N GLY A 126 14.79 9.28 6.92
CA GLY A 126 13.80 8.29 6.51
C GLY A 126 12.70 8.05 7.57
N ILE A 127 13.08 7.91 8.84
CA ILE A 127 12.14 7.70 9.96
C ILE A 127 11.24 8.92 10.14
N ILE A 128 11.81 10.12 10.21
CA ILE A 128 11.04 11.36 10.37
C ILE A 128 10.10 11.56 9.18
N GLY A 129 10.59 11.34 7.96
CA GLY A 129 9.77 11.41 6.75
C GLY A 129 8.62 10.39 6.76
N ALA A 130 8.88 9.14 7.14
CA ALA A 130 7.85 8.10 7.21
C ALA A 130 6.79 8.40 8.29
N LEU A 131 7.20 8.86 9.47
CA LEU A 131 6.28 9.25 10.54
C LEU A 131 5.42 10.44 10.15
N LEU A 132 6.03 11.52 9.65
CA LEU A 132 5.30 12.70 9.20
C LEU A 132 4.37 12.37 8.03
N GLY A 133 4.84 11.58 7.07
CA GLY A 133 4.04 11.12 5.93
C GLY A 133 2.85 10.27 6.36
N ALA A 134 3.03 9.34 7.30
CA ALA A 134 1.96 8.51 7.82
C ALA A 134 0.91 9.32 8.59
N VAL A 135 1.34 10.25 9.44
CA VAL A 135 0.44 11.13 10.21
C VAL A 135 -0.32 12.07 9.29
N LEU A 136 0.37 12.76 8.37
CA LEU A 136 -0.27 13.65 7.42
C LEU A 136 -1.20 12.90 6.46
N GLY A 137 -0.78 11.72 5.98
CA GLY A 137 -1.61 10.87 5.13
C GLY A 137 -2.88 10.39 5.83
N ALA A 138 -2.78 9.96 7.09
CA ALA A 138 -3.93 9.54 7.90
C ALA A 138 -4.89 10.72 8.17
N LEU A 139 -4.34 11.89 8.52
CA LEU A 139 -5.13 13.12 8.71
C LEU A 139 -5.86 13.53 7.44
N LEU A 140 -5.16 13.59 6.30
CA LEU A 140 -5.75 13.92 5.01
C LEU A 140 -6.81 12.91 4.58
N ALA A 141 -6.57 11.61 4.77
CA ALA A 141 -7.54 10.57 4.48
C ALA A 141 -8.81 10.73 5.33
N SER A 142 -8.66 11.02 6.64
CA SER A 142 -9.80 11.24 7.54
C SER A 142 -10.62 12.49 7.19
N GLN A 143 -9.96 13.52 6.65
CA GLN A 143 -10.59 14.79 6.29
C GLN A 143 -11.03 14.84 4.82
N LEU A 144 -10.83 13.77 4.04
CA LEU A 144 -11.10 13.74 2.62
C LEU A 144 -12.54 14.13 2.28
N ASN A 145 -13.51 13.63 3.06
CA ASN A 145 -14.93 13.93 2.86
C ASN A 145 -15.26 15.41 3.08
N ASN A 146 -14.49 16.12 3.91
CA ASN A 146 -14.63 17.56 4.15
C ASN A 146 -13.87 18.41 3.13
N LEU A 147 -12.81 17.87 2.51
CA LEU A 147 -12.03 18.54 1.47
C LEU A 147 -12.66 18.42 0.07
N MET A 148 -13.39 17.33 -0.20
CA MET A 148 -14.03 17.06 -1.49
C MET A 148 -14.95 18.18 -2.00
N PRO A 149 -15.86 18.76 -1.18
CA PRO A 149 -16.72 19.85 -1.62
C PRO A 149 -15.94 21.12 -1.98
N ILE A 150 -14.82 21.37 -1.31
CA ILE A 150 -13.97 22.56 -1.49
C ILE A 150 -13.17 22.46 -2.80
N LEU A 151 -12.78 21.26 -3.19
CA LEU A 151 -12.02 20.99 -4.43
C LEU A 151 -12.89 20.94 -5.69
N GLY A 152 -14.20 21.21 -5.58
CA GLY A 152 -15.13 21.16 -6.71
C GLY A 152 -15.49 19.74 -7.17
N ALA A 153 -15.05 18.71 -6.45
CA ALA A 153 -15.42 17.32 -6.67
C ALA A 153 -16.72 17.00 -5.90
N LEU A 154 -17.83 17.64 -6.29
CA LEU A 154 -19.15 17.28 -5.78
C LEU A 154 -19.53 15.90 -6.34
N LEU A 155 -19.33 14.85 -5.54
CA LEU A 155 -20.15 13.66 -5.65
C LEU A 155 -21.47 14.00 -4.98
N ASP A 156 -22.50 14.34 -5.75
CA ASP A 156 -23.85 14.64 -5.25
C ASP A 156 -24.33 13.56 -4.27
N GLY A 157 -24.20 13.83 -2.97
CA GLY A 157 -24.71 13.00 -1.88
C GLY A 157 -23.96 11.69 -1.59
N ALA A 158 -22.87 11.36 -2.29
CA ALA A 158 -22.12 10.11 -2.07
C ALA A 158 -20.83 10.37 -1.28
N ALA A 159 -20.88 10.17 0.04
CA ALA A 159 -19.67 10.11 0.86
C ALA A 159 -18.85 8.89 0.45
N LEU A 160 -17.56 9.09 0.12
CA LEU A 160 -16.65 7.97 -0.12
C LEU A 160 -16.34 7.30 1.23
N PRO A 161 -16.64 6.01 1.40
CA PRO A 161 -16.28 5.30 2.63
C PRO A 161 -14.77 5.13 2.67
N VAL A 162 -14.08 6.04 3.37
CA VAL A 162 -12.64 5.94 3.61
C VAL A 162 -12.40 4.91 4.72
N ALA A 163 -12.05 3.70 4.32
CA ALA A 163 -11.62 2.64 5.24
C ALA A 163 -10.10 2.66 5.35
N ILE A 164 -9.58 3.29 6.41
CA ILE A 164 -8.14 3.25 6.73
C ILE A 164 -7.86 1.92 7.43
N GLU A 165 -7.12 1.03 6.77
CA GLU A 165 -6.65 -0.21 7.37
C GLU A 165 -5.27 0.02 8.01
N PRO A 166 -5.15 0.02 9.35
CA PRO A 166 -3.88 0.36 10.03
C PRO A 166 -2.73 -0.56 9.62
N LEU A 167 -3.03 -1.83 9.35
CA LEU A 167 -2.03 -2.81 8.92
C LEU A 167 -1.40 -2.44 7.57
N GLN A 168 -2.18 -1.91 6.62
CA GLN A 168 -1.65 -1.45 5.34
C GLN A 168 -0.77 -0.21 5.51
N VAL A 169 -1.19 0.75 6.34
CA VAL A 169 -0.42 1.97 6.63
C VAL A 169 0.93 1.62 7.27
N VAL A 170 0.93 0.76 8.28
CA VAL A 170 2.15 0.29 8.93
C VAL A 170 3.04 -0.49 7.96
N GLY A 171 2.46 -1.37 7.14
CA GLY A 171 3.21 -2.12 6.13
C GLY A 171 3.92 -1.21 5.12
N ILE A 172 3.23 -0.17 4.62
CA ILE A 172 3.80 0.82 3.71
C ILE A 172 4.90 1.64 4.40
N ALA A 173 4.67 2.08 5.64
CA ALA A 173 5.65 2.85 6.40
C ALA A 173 6.95 2.05 6.65
N LEU A 174 6.82 0.77 7.04
CA LEU A 174 7.96 -0.12 7.22
C LEU A 174 8.71 -0.38 5.91
N ALA A 175 8.00 -0.61 4.81
CA ALA A 175 8.61 -0.82 3.49
C ALA A 175 9.36 0.44 3.02
N ALA A 176 8.77 1.62 3.17
CA ALA A 176 9.40 2.89 2.81
C ALA A 176 10.66 3.14 3.66
N MET A 177 10.58 2.88 4.97
CA MET A 177 11.73 3.01 5.87
C MET A 177 12.85 2.04 5.52
N ALA A 178 12.53 0.78 5.17
CA ALA A 178 13.51 -0.19 4.71
C ALA A 178 14.19 0.25 3.41
N ILE A 179 13.43 0.76 2.44
CA ILE A 179 13.98 1.26 1.18
C ILE A 179 14.87 2.49 1.43
N ALA A 180 14.47 3.40 2.31
CA ALA A 180 15.30 4.55 2.68
C ALA A 180 16.62 4.11 3.32
N LEU A 181 16.60 3.15 4.25
CA LEU A 181 17.80 2.59 4.87
C LEU A 181 18.71 1.89 3.86
N LEU A 182 18.15 1.10 2.93
CA LEU A 182 18.94 0.46 1.89
C LEU A 182 19.59 1.49 0.96
N SER A 183 18.89 2.58 0.70
CA SER A 183 19.36 3.66 -0.17
C SER A 183 20.50 4.46 0.47
N THR A 184 20.54 4.59 1.80
CA THR A 184 21.61 5.30 2.52
C THR A 184 22.89 4.48 2.60
N LEU A 185 22.83 3.17 2.41
CA LEU A 185 23.98 2.27 2.51
C LEU A 185 25.04 2.57 1.44
N TYR A 186 24.62 2.82 0.20
CA TYR A 186 25.51 3.13 -0.93
C TYR A 186 26.34 4.42 -0.73
N PRO A 187 25.74 5.60 -0.46
CA PRO A 187 26.50 6.83 -0.23
C PRO A 187 27.35 6.76 1.04
N SER A 188 26.88 6.07 2.10
CA SER A 188 27.64 5.92 3.35
C SER A 188 28.93 5.14 3.13
N TRP A 189 28.88 4.05 2.35
CA TRP A 189 30.08 3.28 2.00
C TRP A 189 31.05 4.10 1.14
N ARG A 190 30.52 4.87 0.18
CA ARG A 190 31.31 5.76 -0.66
C ARG A 190 31.99 6.89 0.14
N ALA A 191 31.30 7.44 1.16
CA ALA A 191 31.84 8.43 2.09
C ALA A 191 32.99 7.88 2.97
N ALA A 192 32.90 6.61 3.35
CA ALA A 192 33.95 5.95 4.11
C ALA A 192 35.19 5.64 3.25
N ALA A 193 35.01 5.49 1.93
CA ALA A 193 36.07 5.14 1.00
C ALA A 193 36.83 6.36 0.43
N THR A 194 36.37 7.59 0.67
CA THR A 194 37.11 8.80 0.23
C THR A 194 38.43 8.90 0.98
N GLN A 195 39.53 8.83 0.24
CA GLN A 195 40.88 8.83 0.78
C GLN A 195 41.29 10.25 1.22
N PRO A 196 41.88 10.42 2.41
CA PRO A 196 42.21 11.72 2.98
C PRO A 196 43.25 12.51 2.16
N ALA A 197 44.03 11.84 1.31
CA ALA A 197 45.08 12.46 0.50
C ALA A 197 44.56 13.24 -0.74
N GLU A 198 43.36 12.96 -1.23
CA GLU A 198 42.78 13.71 -2.36
C GLU A 198 42.03 14.97 -1.89
N ALA A 199 41.42 14.95 -0.70
CA ALA A 199 40.68 16.10 -0.16
C ALA A 199 41.57 17.32 0.12
N LEU A 200 42.82 17.10 0.55
CA LEU A 200 43.80 18.16 0.83
C LEU A 200 44.54 18.69 -0.40
N ARG A 201 44.37 18.06 -1.59
CA ARG A 201 45.00 18.51 -2.84
C ARG A 201 44.12 19.47 -3.65
N TYR A 202 42.86 19.64 -3.24
CA TYR A 202 41.89 20.52 -3.90
C TYR A 202 41.52 21.76 -3.07
N GLU A 203 42.17 21.97 -1.92
CA GLU A 203 42.28 23.29 -1.27
C GLU A 203 43.61 23.97 -1.64
#